data_AF-A0AAP5Z219-F1
#
_entry.id   AF-A0AAP5Z219-F1
#
_cell.length_a   1.000
_cell.length_b   1.000
_cell.length_c   1.000
_cell.angle_alpha   90.00
_cell.angle_beta   90.00
_cell.angle_gamma   90.00
#
_symmetry.space_group_name_H-M   'P 1'
#
loop_
_entity.id
_entity.type
_entity.pdbx_description
1 polymer ?
#
loop_
_entity_poly.entity_id
_entity_poly.type
_entity_poly.pdbx_seq_one_letter_code
_entity_poly.pdbx_strand_id
1 'polypeptide(L)'
;PKSSFLAIGFGYESNGYVIENDDGWDAGPDYDPRQRPWFIAAKNKGDLVVTDPYVDASSKNVIISVGTPVKQNGQFLAGMFYDLELTTLSDLVNQVNLFDAGYLFLVTDDGTTIAHPQSKYNGEKLNSYLPQVDLNKATQHIEVDNNPYMVSLTHIPSENWYVGAIIDETAAYSVVGELRNSAIIYSIIAVLASVIALTLL
;
A
#
# COMPACT_ATOMS: atom_id res chain seq x y z
N PRO A 1 10.44 -18.02 4.11
CA PRO A 1 11.74 -17.67 4.76
C PRO A 1 11.51 -16.50 5.71
N LYS A 2 12.27 -16.36 6.81
CA LYS A 2 12.11 -15.30 7.84
C LYS A 2 12.13 -13.86 7.26
N SER A 3 12.42 -13.70 5.97
CA SER A 3 12.48 -12.43 5.22
C SER A 3 11.16 -11.95 4.61
N SER A 4 10.07 -12.72 4.69
CA SER A 4 8.80 -12.36 4.01
C SER A 4 7.79 -11.62 4.88
N PHE A 5 7.97 -11.67 6.21
CA PHE A 5 7.08 -11.08 7.20
C PHE A 5 7.92 -10.49 8.33
N LEU A 6 7.41 -9.45 8.98
CA LEU A 6 8.05 -8.83 10.14
C LEU A 6 8.14 -9.82 11.30
N ALA A 7 7.01 -10.45 11.61
CA ALA A 7 6.90 -11.49 12.63
C ALA A 7 5.78 -12.47 12.24
N ILE A 8 5.87 -13.69 12.77
CA ILE A 8 4.85 -14.72 12.63
C ILE A 8 4.67 -15.35 14.00
N GLY A 9 3.43 -15.55 14.40
CA GLY A 9 3.13 -16.26 15.62
C GLY A 9 1.69 -16.71 15.68
N PHE A 10 1.34 -17.33 16.79
CA PHE A 10 -0.03 -17.72 17.07
C PHE A 10 -0.32 -17.69 18.57
N GLY A 11 -1.54 -17.28 18.89
CA GLY A 11 -2.06 -17.22 20.25
C GLY A 11 -3.12 -18.28 20.47
N TYR A 12 -3.09 -18.96 21.62
CA TYR A 12 -4.10 -19.94 22.00
C TYR A 12 -5.34 -19.28 22.61
N GLU A 13 -6.53 -19.75 22.21
CA GLU A 13 -7.81 -19.33 22.79
C GLU A 13 -7.92 -19.67 24.28
N SER A 14 -7.42 -20.85 24.67
CA SER A 14 -7.65 -21.43 25.99
C SER A 14 -6.99 -20.66 27.14
N ASN A 15 -5.77 -20.17 26.92
CA ASN A 15 -4.95 -19.58 27.98
C ASN A 15 -4.26 -18.27 27.56
N GLY A 16 -4.43 -17.81 26.31
CA GLY A 16 -3.76 -16.60 25.82
C GLY A 16 -2.25 -16.76 25.63
N TYR A 17 -1.71 -17.98 25.72
CA TYR A 17 -0.30 -18.21 25.48
C TYR A 17 0.05 -17.98 24.00
N VAL A 18 1.22 -17.42 23.74
CA VAL A 18 1.69 -17.05 22.40
C VAL A 18 2.97 -17.80 22.10
N ILE A 19 3.08 -18.28 20.86
CA ILE A 19 4.32 -18.77 20.27
C ILE A 19 4.59 -17.93 19.04
N GLU A 20 5.78 -17.35 18.95
CA GLU A 20 6.14 -16.37 17.92
C GLU A 20 7.63 -16.49 17.55
N ASN A 21 8.10 -15.65 16.62
CA ASN A 21 9.45 -15.74 16.06
C ASN A 21 10.20 -14.40 15.94
N ASP A 22 9.71 -13.35 16.59
CA ASP A 22 10.35 -12.04 16.73
C ASP A 22 11.41 -12.12 17.83
N ASP A 23 12.68 -12.18 17.42
CA ASP A 23 13.81 -12.32 18.34
C ASP A 23 13.95 -11.14 19.33
N GLY A 24 13.30 -10.00 19.04
CA GLY A 24 13.33 -8.78 19.85
C GLY A 24 12.13 -8.58 20.76
N TRP A 25 11.16 -9.49 20.73
CA TRP A 25 9.91 -9.35 21.46
C TRP A 25 9.66 -10.53 22.41
N ASP A 26 9.02 -10.23 23.53
CA ASP A 26 8.44 -11.25 24.40
C ASP A 26 7.08 -10.74 24.87
N ALA A 27 6.14 -11.67 25.00
CA ALA A 27 4.80 -11.36 25.46
C ALA A 27 4.83 -11.04 26.96
N GLY A 28 4.86 -9.75 27.28
CA GLY A 28 4.73 -9.26 28.66
C GLY A 28 3.41 -9.71 29.32
N PRO A 29 3.29 -9.60 30.65
CA PRO A 29 2.15 -10.14 31.40
C PRO A 29 0.79 -9.54 31.03
N ASP A 30 0.77 -8.35 30.44
CA ASP A 30 -0.44 -7.64 30.01
C ASP A 30 -0.84 -7.94 28.55
N TYR A 31 -0.04 -8.73 27.83
CA TYR A 31 -0.34 -9.08 26.45
C TYR A 31 -1.37 -10.22 26.38
N ASP A 32 -2.52 -9.96 25.77
CA ASP A 32 -3.53 -10.98 25.46
C ASP A 32 -3.74 -11.07 23.94
N PRO A 33 -3.32 -12.16 23.27
CA PRO A 33 -3.51 -12.32 21.83
C PRO A 33 -4.98 -12.29 21.42
N ARG A 34 -5.90 -12.70 22.29
CA ARG A 34 -7.34 -12.82 21.98
C ARG A 34 -8.01 -11.46 21.79
N GLN A 35 -7.37 -10.41 22.27
CA GLN A 35 -7.82 -9.02 22.12
C GLN A 35 -7.20 -8.33 20.90
N ARG A 36 -6.28 -9.00 20.19
CA ARG A 36 -5.58 -8.41 19.05
C ARG A 36 -6.42 -8.48 17.78
N PRO A 37 -6.35 -7.46 16.89
CA PRO A 37 -7.15 -7.41 15.67
C PRO A 37 -7.04 -8.66 14.79
N TRP A 38 -5.82 -9.18 14.61
CA TRP A 38 -5.57 -10.39 13.81
C TRP A 38 -6.28 -11.64 14.37
N PHE A 39 -6.37 -11.75 15.69
CA PHE A 39 -7.01 -12.89 16.34
C PHE A 39 -8.53 -12.79 16.20
N ILE A 40 -9.08 -11.61 16.54
CA ILE A 40 -10.52 -11.34 16.50
C ILE A 40 -11.03 -11.50 15.06
N ALA A 41 -10.33 -10.92 14.08
CA ALA A 41 -10.69 -11.00 12.68
C ALA A 41 -10.66 -12.44 12.17
N ALA A 42 -9.58 -13.19 12.45
CA ALA A 42 -9.45 -14.59 12.02
C ALA A 42 -10.52 -15.49 12.65
N LYS A 43 -10.81 -15.28 13.94
CA LYS A 43 -11.86 -16.03 14.66
C LYS A 43 -13.25 -15.74 14.10
N ASN A 44 -13.57 -14.47 13.88
CA ASN A 44 -14.88 -14.04 13.38
C ASN A 44 -15.12 -14.49 11.94
N LYS A 45 -14.12 -14.34 11.06
CA LYS A 45 -14.22 -14.79 9.66
C LYS A 45 -14.20 -16.32 9.57
N GLY A 46 -13.46 -16.99 10.46
CA GLY A 46 -13.31 -18.44 10.42
C GLY A 46 -12.49 -18.94 9.22
N ASP A 47 -11.81 -18.03 8.52
CA ASP A 47 -10.91 -18.27 7.39
C ASP A 47 -9.80 -17.18 7.37
N LEU A 48 -8.86 -17.24 6.42
CA LEU A 48 -7.82 -16.24 6.21
C LEU A 48 -8.41 -14.84 6.03
N VAL A 49 -7.84 -13.86 6.72
CA VAL A 49 -8.24 -12.44 6.68
C VAL A 49 -7.03 -11.53 6.68
N VAL A 50 -7.13 -10.36 6.06
CA VAL A 50 -6.17 -9.27 6.27
C VAL A 50 -6.82 -8.24 7.20
N THR A 51 -6.10 -7.78 8.22
CA THR A 51 -6.63 -6.79 9.17
C THR A 51 -6.62 -5.39 8.58
N ASP A 52 -7.44 -4.51 9.15
CA ASP A 52 -7.22 -3.07 9.04
C ASP A 52 -5.87 -2.66 9.68
N PRO A 53 -5.33 -1.48 9.34
CA PRO A 53 -4.11 -0.96 9.98
C PRO A 53 -4.28 -0.81 11.49
N TYR A 54 -3.30 -1.26 12.27
CA TYR A 54 -3.32 -1.17 13.73
C TYR A 54 -1.90 -1.04 14.31
N VAL A 55 -1.80 -0.57 15.56
CA VAL A 55 -0.51 -0.43 16.25
C VAL A 55 -0.01 -1.80 16.71
N ASP A 56 1.17 -2.17 16.21
CA ASP A 56 1.87 -3.39 16.58
C ASP A 56 2.24 -3.41 18.07
N ALA A 57 2.16 -4.58 18.68
CA ALA A 57 2.54 -4.77 20.07
C ALA A 57 4.06 -4.79 20.27
N SER A 58 4.81 -5.31 19.29
CA SER A 58 6.28 -5.38 19.32
C SER A 58 6.91 -4.02 18.98
N SER A 59 6.83 -3.63 17.70
CA SER A 59 7.52 -2.47 17.13
C SER A 59 6.90 -1.11 17.47
N LYS A 60 5.63 -1.08 17.91
CA LYS A 60 4.80 0.14 18.07
C LYS A 60 4.54 0.91 16.78
N ASN A 61 4.92 0.37 15.63
CA ASN A 61 4.57 0.92 14.33
C ASN A 61 3.15 0.52 13.93
N VAL A 62 2.55 1.28 13.01
CA VAL A 62 1.30 0.88 12.38
C VAL A 62 1.62 -0.21 11.36
N ILE A 63 0.92 -1.35 11.45
CA ILE A 63 1.09 -2.52 10.59
C ILE A 63 -0.27 -3.04 10.12
N ILE A 64 -0.24 -4.01 9.20
CA ILE A 64 -1.35 -4.94 8.98
C ILE A 64 -0.85 -6.36 9.23
N SER A 65 -1.78 -7.27 9.48
CA SER A 65 -1.47 -8.70 9.59
C SER A 65 -2.37 -9.52 8.69
N VAL A 66 -1.84 -10.59 8.14
CA VAL A 66 -2.67 -11.71 7.70
C VAL A 66 -3.01 -12.52 8.94
N GLY A 67 -4.29 -12.66 9.25
CA GLY A 67 -4.82 -13.51 10.31
C GLY A 67 -5.33 -14.83 9.75
N THR A 68 -5.04 -15.95 10.41
CA THR A 68 -5.63 -17.26 10.04
C THR A 68 -6.09 -18.03 11.27
N PRO A 69 -7.28 -18.67 11.24
CA PRO A 69 -7.75 -19.47 12.36
C PRO A 69 -7.15 -20.88 12.32
N VAL A 70 -6.67 -21.34 13.46
CA VAL A 70 -6.28 -22.74 13.69
C VAL A 70 -7.47 -23.45 14.33
N LYS A 71 -7.91 -24.55 13.71
CA LYS A 71 -9.04 -25.35 14.20
C LYS A 71 -8.59 -26.75 14.58
N GLN A 72 -9.11 -27.27 15.69
CA GLN A 72 -8.97 -28.66 16.09
C GLN A 72 -10.37 -29.26 16.24
N ASN A 73 -10.63 -30.37 15.53
CA ASN A 73 -11.95 -31.02 15.51
C ASN A 73 -13.10 -30.05 15.16
N GLY A 74 -12.85 -29.11 14.25
CA GLY A 74 -13.84 -28.09 13.84
C GLY A 74 -14.03 -26.93 14.81
N GLN A 75 -13.40 -26.97 16.00
CA GLN A 75 -13.44 -25.89 16.98
C GLN A 75 -12.23 -24.97 16.84
N PHE A 76 -12.43 -23.67 17.06
CA PHE A 76 -11.36 -22.69 17.05
C PHE A 76 -10.41 -22.91 18.23
N LEU A 77 -9.12 -23.16 17.95
CA LEU A 77 -8.08 -23.45 18.92
C LEU A 77 -7.18 -22.23 19.16
N ALA A 78 -6.81 -21.53 18.08
CA ALA A 78 -5.84 -20.44 18.09
C ALA A 78 -6.04 -19.54 16.88
N GLY A 79 -5.55 -18.30 16.96
CA GLY A 79 -5.33 -17.45 15.79
C GLY A 79 -3.85 -17.38 15.48
N MET A 80 -3.47 -17.37 14.20
CA MET A 80 -2.11 -17.03 13.76
C MET A 80 -2.10 -15.64 13.14
N PHE A 81 -0.96 -14.95 13.26
CA PHE A 81 -0.67 -13.71 12.57
C PHE A 81 0.57 -13.85 11.69
N TYR A 82 0.58 -13.08 10.61
CA TYR A 82 1.74 -12.83 9.76
C TYR A 82 1.81 -11.33 9.54
N ASP A 83 2.75 -10.67 10.20
CA ASP A 83 2.82 -9.20 10.24
C ASP A 83 3.54 -8.66 9.00
N LEU A 84 2.97 -7.59 8.43
CA LEU A 84 3.54 -6.87 7.29
C LEU A 84 3.79 -5.42 7.66
N GLU A 85 4.99 -4.95 7.35
CA GLU A 85 5.34 -3.55 7.47
C GLU A 85 4.75 -2.75 6.30
N LEU A 86 4.08 -1.64 6.62
CA LEU A 86 3.37 -0.81 5.64
C LEU A 86 4.32 -0.06 4.70
N THR A 87 5.55 0.20 5.15
CA THR A 87 6.64 0.77 4.32
C THR A 87 7.03 -0.19 3.19
N THR A 88 7.19 -1.49 3.49
CA THR A 88 7.48 -2.51 2.48
C THR A 88 6.35 -2.60 1.45
N LEU A 89 5.10 -2.48 1.88
CA LEU A 89 3.95 -2.46 0.97
C LEU A 89 3.91 -1.18 0.12
N SER A 90 4.24 -0.02 0.72
CA SER A 90 4.38 1.26 0.01
C SER A 90 5.47 1.17 -1.06
N ASP A 91 6.64 0.63 -0.72
CA ASP A 91 7.75 0.45 -1.65
C ASP A 91 7.36 -0.47 -2.80
N LEU A 92 6.65 -1.56 -2.51
CA LEU A 92 6.17 -2.50 -3.52
C LEU A 92 5.26 -1.84 -4.55
N VAL A 93 4.23 -1.10 -4.11
CA VAL A 93 3.28 -0.45 -5.04
C VAL A 93 3.91 0.71 -5.80
N ASN A 94 4.92 1.38 -5.22
CA ASN A 94 5.65 2.49 -5.84
C ASN A 94 6.86 2.05 -6.68
N GLN A 95 7.07 0.74 -6.91
CA GLN A 95 7.99 0.27 -7.96
C GLN A 95 7.53 0.71 -9.36
N VAL A 96 6.24 1.02 -9.52
CA VAL A 96 5.69 1.64 -10.72
C VAL A 96 6.00 3.14 -10.68
N ASN A 97 6.82 3.60 -11.61
CA ASN A 97 7.10 5.03 -11.75
C ASN A 97 5.94 5.74 -12.48
N LEU A 98 5.32 6.72 -11.83
CA LEU A 98 4.34 7.63 -12.41
C LEU A 98 5.02 8.87 -13.01
N PHE A 99 6.01 8.64 -13.90
CA PHE A 99 6.76 9.68 -14.60
C PHE A 99 7.47 10.70 -13.68
N ASP A 100 7.88 10.28 -12.48
CA ASP A 100 8.42 11.14 -11.42
C ASP A 100 7.48 12.31 -11.03
N ALA A 101 6.21 12.23 -11.43
CA ALA A 101 5.19 13.25 -11.27
C ALA A 101 4.13 12.86 -10.23
N GLY A 102 4.27 11.71 -9.59
CA GLY A 102 3.23 11.17 -8.73
C GLY A 102 3.67 9.97 -7.92
N TYR A 103 2.72 9.40 -7.19
CA TYR A 103 2.93 8.20 -6.38
C TYR A 103 1.65 7.38 -6.25
N LEU A 104 1.81 6.14 -5.79
CA LEU A 104 0.74 5.24 -5.43
C LEU A 104 0.57 5.18 -3.91
N PHE A 105 -0.66 4.97 -3.47
CA PHE A 105 -1.03 4.75 -2.08
C PHE A 105 -2.14 3.69 -1.98
N LEU A 106 -2.32 3.12 -0.79
CA LEU A 106 -3.37 2.14 -0.50
C LEU A 106 -4.27 2.65 0.62
N VAL A 107 -5.58 2.49 0.47
CA VAL A 107 -6.57 2.81 1.50
C VAL A 107 -7.59 1.68 1.63
N THR A 108 -8.17 1.52 2.81
CA THR A 108 -9.37 0.68 3.03
C THR A 108 -10.60 1.33 2.40
N ASP A 109 -11.71 0.59 2.35
CA ASP A 109 -13.01 1.09 1.87
C ASP A 109 -13.57 2.26 2.68
N ASP A 110 -13.24 2.33 3.97
CA ASP A 110 -13.59 3.42 4.88
C ASP A 110 -12.59 4.60 4.83
N GLY A 111 -11.61 4.55 3.92
CA GLY A 111 -10.64 5.60 3.68
C GLY A 111 -9.49 5.68 4.68
N THR A 112 -9.25 4.64 5.47
CA THR A 112 -8.06 4.52 6.32
C THR A 112 -6.86 4.17 5.46
N THR A 113 -5.77 4.92 5.59
CA THR A 113 -4.57 4.72 4.78
C THR A 113 -3.81 3.49 5.25
N ILE A 114 -3.54 2.57 4.34
CA ILE A 114 -2.78 1.35 4.59
C ILE A 114 -1.31 1.61 4.29
N ALA A 115 -0.99 2.13 3.11
CA ALA A 115 0.39 2.36 2.71
C ALA A 115 0.51 3.65 1.92
N HIS A 116 1.49 4.47 2.30
CA HIS A 116 1.77 5.75 1.68
C HIS A 116 3.28 6.03 1.68
N PRO A 117 3.86 6.64 0.62
CA PRO A 117 5.29 6.96 0.56
C PRO A 117 5.81 7.76 1.76
N GLN A 118 4.98 8.68 2.26
CA GLN A 118 5.16 9.32 3.56
C GLN A 118 4.46 8.52 4.67
N SER A 119 5.23 7.76 5.44
CA SER A 119 4.72 6.84 6.48
C SER A 119 3.87 7.50 7.57
N LYS A 120 4.01 8.81 7.78
CA LYS A 120 3.19 9.60 8.72
C LYS A 120 1.68 9.55 8.42
N TYR A 121 1.29 9.18 7.20
CA TYR A 121 -0.12 9.04 6.83
C TYR A 121 -0.65 7.63 7.02
N ASN A 122 0.18 6.62 7.30
CA ASN A 122 -0.30 5.26 7.52
C ASN A 122 -1.18 5.22 8.79
N GLY A 123 -2.38 4.66 8.67
CA GLY A 123 -3.42 4.67 9.70
C GLY A 123 -4.28 5.94 9.74
N GLU A 124 -3.89 7.01 9.04
CA GLU A 124 -4.68 8.25 8.96
C GLU A 124 -5.79 8.15 7.92
N LYS A 125 -6.85 8.94 8.11
CA LYS A 125 -7.91 9.06 7.11
C LYS A 125 -7.40 9.81 5.87
N LEU A 126 -7.73 9.30 4.68
CA LEU A 126 -7.36 9.88 3.38
C LEU A 126 -7.71 11.37 3.29
N ASN A 127 -8.90 11.72 3.77
CA ASN A 127 -9.40 13.10 3.74
C ASN A 127 -8.62 14.07 4.64
N SER A 128 -7.73 13.59 5.52
CA SER A 128 -6.88 14.44 6.33
C SER A 128 -5.73 15.09 5.54
N TYR A 129 -5.32 14.47 4.43
CA TYR A 129 -4.26 14.98 3.54
C TYR A 129 -4.70 15.16 2.09
N LEU A 130 -5.79 14.52 1.66
CA LEU A 130 -6.45 14.71 0.37
C LEU A 130 -7.96 14.97 0.55
N PRO A 131 -8.35 16.14 1.12
CA PRO A 131 -9.73 16.40 1.53
C PRO A 131 -10.76 16.45 0.39
N GLN A 132 -10.31 16.67 -0.85
CA GLN A 132 -11.17 16.75 -2.03
C GLN A 132 -11.44 15.37 -2.67
N VAL A 133 -10.74 14.31 -2.24
CA VAL A 133 -10.87 12.98 -2.84
C VAL A 133 -12.11 12.27 -2.35
N ASP A 134 -12.93 11.82 -3.29
CA ASP A 134 -14.11 10.97 -3.06
C ASP A 134 -13.79 9.53 -3.48
N LEU A 135 -13.87 8.59 -2.52
CA LEU A 135 -13.58 7.16 -2.78
C LEU A 135 -14.52 6.53 -3.80
N ASN A 136 -15.70 7.11 -4.02
CA ASN A 136 -16.69 6.58 -4.96
C ASN A 136 -16.40 6.98 -6.42
N LYS A 137 -15.38 7.81 -6.67
CA LYS A 137 -14.99 8.26 -8.01
C LYS A 137 -13.70 7.57 -8.45
N ALA A 138 -13.80 6.80 -9.53
CA ALA A 138 -12.65 6.08 -10.09
C ALA A 138 -11.54 7.01 -10.61
N THR A 139 -11.90 8.18 -11.15
CA THR A 139 -10.95 9.21 -11.58
C THR A 139 -11.54 10.58 -11.26
N GLN A 140 -10.70 11.47 -10.73
CA GLN A 140 -11.09 12.82 -10.33
C GLN A 140 -9.90 13.76 -10.40
N HIS A 141 -10.21 15.04 -10.65
CA HIS A 141 -9.24 16.13 -10.60
C HIS A 141 -9.44 16.90 -9.30
N ILE A 142 -8.36 17.20 -8.61
CA ILE A 142 -8.34 17.94 -7.35
C ILE A 142 -7.27 19.03 -7.41
N GLU A 143 -7.36 19.98 -6.48
CA GLU A 143 -6.29 20.96 -6.25
C GLU A 143 -5.72 20.79 -4.85
N VAL A 144 -4.40 20.67 -4.75
CA VAL A 144 -3.66 20.65 -3.48
C VAL A 144 -2.65 21.80 -3.52
N ASP A 145 -2.77 22.74 -2.58
CA ASP A 145 -1.94 23.94 -2.51
C ASP A 145 -1.87 24.74 -3.84
N ASN A 146 -3.02 24.89 -4.51
CA ASN A 146 -3.18 25.51 -5.84
C ASN A 146 -2.47 24.78 -7.00
N ASN A 147 -2.01 23.55 -6.81
CA ASN A 147 -1.48 22.72 -7.88
C ASN A 147 -2.52 21.67 -8.31
N PRO A 148 -2.75 21.49 -9.62
CA PRO A 148 -3.71 20.51 -10.13
C PRO A 148 -3.14 19.09 -10.06
N TYR A 149 -3.93 18.18 -9.50
CA TYR A 149 -3.63 16.76 -9.46
C TYR A 149 -4.75 15.94 -10.05
N MET A 150 -4.39 14.88 -10.75
CA MET A 150 -5.31 13.81 -11.11
C MET A 150 -5.16 12.67 -10.10
N VAL A 151 -6.27 12.23 -9.53
CA VAL A 151 -6.35 11.07 -8.64
C VAL A 151 -7.18 9.99 -9.30
N SER A 152 -6.66 8.77 -9.36
CA SER A 152 -7.41 7.59 -9.78
C SER A 152 -7.42 6.54 -8.69
N LEU A 153 -8.59 5.95 -8.44
CA LEU A 153 -8.82 4.93 -7.44
C LEU A 153 -9.29 3.64 -8.12
N THR A 154 -8.60 2.54 -7.86
CA THR A 154 -8.95 1.21 -8.36
C THR A 154 -9.22 0.27 -7.19
N HIS A 155 -10.43 -0.30 -7.13
CA HIS A 155 -10.84 -1.22 -6.07
C HIS A 155 -10.20 -2.60 -6.24
N ILE A 156 -9.71 -3.18 -5.12
CA ILE A 156 -9.23 -4.56 -4.98
C ILE A 156 -10.31 -5.36 -4.22
N PRO A 157 -11.14 -6.16 -4.92
CA PRO A 157 -12.30 -6.81 -4.31
C PRO A 157 -11.98 -7.87 -3.25
N SER A 158 -10.78 -8.45 -3.26
CA SER A 158 -10.42 -9.52 -2.32
C SER A 158 -10.33 -9.03 -0.87
N GLU A 159 -9.85 -7.80 -0.68
CA GLU A 159 -9.62 -7.19 0.64
C GLU A 159 -10.44 -5.92 0.89
N ASN A 160 -11.30 -5.52 -0.07
CA ASN A 160 -12.03 -4.26 -0.06
C ASN A 160 -11.13 -3.03 0.10
N TRP A 161 -10.00 -3.00 -0.61
CA TRP A 161 -9.06 -1.88 -0.61
C TRP A 161 -9.16 -1.07 -1.89
N TYR A 162 -8.61 0.13 -1.89
CA TYR A 162 -8.35 0.91 -3.10
C TYR A 162 -6.86 1.15 -3.26
N VAL A 163 -6.38 0.95 -4.49
CA VAL A 163 -5.11 1.52 -4.95
C VAL A 163 -5.41 2.91 -5.48
N GLY A 164 -4.83 3.92 -4.85
CA GLY A 164 -4.83 5.28 -5.33
C GLY A 164 -3.56 5.59 -6.10
N ALA A 165 -3.69 6.21 -7.27
CA ALA A 165 -2.61 6.87 -7.97
C ALA A 165 -2.90 8.37 -7.98
N ILE A 166 -1.94 9.18 -7.54
CA ILE A 166 -2.02 10.64 -7.60
C ILE A 166 -0.87 11.17 -8.44
N ILE A 167 -1.17 12.06 -9.37
CA ILE A 167 -0.22 12.62 -10.33
C ILE A 167 -0.39 14.13 -10.36
N ASP A 168 0.71 14.86 -10.15
CA ASP A 168 0.83 16.29 -10.45
C ASP A 168 0.74 16.47 -11.97
N GLU A 169 -0.32 17.11 -12.43
CA GLU A 169 -0.54 17.29 -13.86
C GLU A 169 0.53 18.18 -14.50
N THR A 170 1.00 19.20 -13.77
CA THR A 170 2.02 20.13 -14.25
C THR A 170 3.34 19.40 -14.47
N ALA A 171 3.74 18.56 -13.51
CA ALA A 171 4.93 17.73 -13.63
C ALA A 171 4.77 16.66 -14.72
N ALA A 172 3.61 16.01 -14.82
CA ALA A 172 3.38 15.01 -15.86
C ALA A 172 3.43 15.62 -17.27
N TYR A 173 2.82 16.78 -17.49
CA TYR A 173 2.85 17.46 -18.79
C TYR A 173 4.25 17.97 -19.17
N SER A 174 5.11 18.32 -18.21
CA SER A 174 6.48 18.75 -18.50
C SER A 174 7.30 17.59 -19.09
N VAL A 175 7.19 16.39 -18.53
CA VAL A 175 7.82 15.16 -19.05
C VAL A 175 7.33 14.84 -20.46
N VAL A 176 6.02 14.95 -20.71
CA VAL A 176 5.45 14.80 -22.07
C VAL A 176 6.02 15.85 -23.03
N GLY A 177 6.20 17.09 -22.56
CA GLY A 177 6.79 18.18 -23.32
C GLY A 177 8.25 17.92 -23.72
N GLU A 178 9.06 17.38 -22.81
CA GLU A 178 10.46 17.00 -23.07
C GLU A 178 10.57 15.88 -24.11
N LEU A 179 9.73 14.86 -23.99
CA LEU A 179 9.64 13.76 -24.96
C LEU A 179 9.25 14.30 -26.35
N ARG A 180 8.23 15.16 -26.42
CA ARG A 180 7.80 15.81 -27.66
C ARG A 180 8.92 16.62 -28.30
N ASN A 181 9.62 17.45 -27.53
CA ASN A 181 10.71 18.28 -28.05
C ASN A 181 11.88 17.43 -28.56
N SER A 182 12.25 16.38 -27.83
CA SER A 182 13.29 15.43 -28.25
C SER A 182 12.91 14.73 -29.56
N ALA A 183 11.66 14.27 -29.68
CA ALA A 183 11.15 13.64 -30.89
C ALA A 183 11.20 14.59 -32.11
N ILE A 184 10.85 15.87 -31.92
CA ILE A 184 10.93 16.89 -32.98
C ILE A 184 12.39 17.09 -33.43
N ILE A 185 13.34 17.23 -32.50
CA ILE A 185 14.76 17.41 -32.82
C ILE A 185 15.31 16.21 -33.60
N TYR A 186 15.06 14.98 -33.12
CA TYR A 186 15.50 13.77 -33.81
C TYR A 186 14.87 13.62 -35.20
N SER A 187 13.60 13.99 -35.35
CA SER A 187 12.93 13.98 -36.65
C SER A 187 13.59 14.95 -37.63
N ILE A 188 13.96 16.16 -37.19
CA ILE A 188 14.65 17.15 -38.04
C ILE A 188 16.03 16.63 -38.45
N ILE A 189 16.80 16.07 -37.51
CA ILE A 189 18.14 15.51 -37.80
C ILE A 189 18.02 14.36 -38.81
N ALA A 190 17.06 13.46 -38.63
CA ALA A 190 16.84 12.34 -39.54
C ALA A 190 16.48 12.80 -40.95
N VAL A 191 15.62 13.83 -41.08
CA VAL A 191 15.26 14.43 -42.38
C VAL A 191 16.49 15.06 -43.03
N LEU A 192 17.27 15.87 -42.31
CA LEU A 192 18.48 16.50 -42.86
C LEU A 192 19.51 15.46 -43.31
N ALA A 193 19.75 14.43 -42.51
CA ALA A 193 20.64 13.32 -42.87
C ALA A 193 20.16 12.58 -44.12
N SER A 194 18.85 12.35 -44.23
CA SER A 194 18.24 11.70 -45.41
C SER A 194 18.42 12.53 -46.68
N VAL A 195 18.23 13.85 -46.59
CA VAL A 195 18.47 14.77 -47.72
C VAL A 195 19.94 14.74 -48.14
N ILE A 196 20.88 14.81 -47.19
CA ILE A 196 22.32 14.75 -47.48
C ILE A 196 22.69 13.43 -48.16
N ALA A 197 22.19 12.29 -47.64
CA ALA A 197 22.43 10.99 -48.24
C ALA A 197 21.91 10.90 -49.68
N LEU A 198 20.71 11.43 -49.96
CA LEU A 198 20.15 11.48 -51.30
C LEU A 198 20.95 12.38 -52.26
N THR A 199 21.55 13.47 -51.77
CA THR A 199 22.39 14.35 -52.61
C THR A 199 23.77 13.78 -52.91
N LEU A 200 24.25 12.80 -52.12
CA LEU A 200 25.55 12.15 -52.30
C LEU A 200 25.48 10.88 -53.17
N LEU A 201 24.27 10.39 -53.46
CA LEU A 201 23.97 9.28 -54.37
C LEU A 201 23.77 9.78 -55.81
#